data_AF-A0A930ITB1-F1
#
_entry.id   AF-A0A930ITB1-F1
#
_cell.length_a   1.000
_cell.length_b   1.000
_cell.length_c   1.000
_cell.angle_alpha   90.00
_cell.angle_beta   90.00
_cell.angle_gamma   90.00
#
_symmetry.space_group_name_H-M   'P 1'
#
loop_
_entity.id
_entity.type
_entity.pdbx_description
1 polymer ?
#
loop_
_entity_poly.entity_id
_entity_poly.type
_entity_poly.pdbx_seq_one_letter_code
_entity_poly.pdbx_strand_id
1 'polypeptide(L)'
;MFEEKRHIDLRLPRSWNDCSTEDLRTVARVLMSCASKATRYKPFSLKEVKIALFFAFTGLEIVEPINPRVDVERQYYVVRFRDKSFSWLHRAWRWCRKRLTGEDPSVFNLYLWQISSWIEPDKDLNSGRVLRAGLLDWLDCEGNNHLFVFPFQEIKRSHSWWRRKRVFRGPETLMQDFTWQRYRFVQDYMEHYVTQQNLLLQMQEKGDQVSDRDLMKQEKATDLARACFLAVLYKAKIRVVEDKTQRIRVDFEYQSNQVSDYAPYFRNFPEEDWQVIRFWWEGMMFYLQTEYPRCFKRQAVKGQPKQNNPLELYTRTTATMQKYLGLDETEVNSQFFQLVLQHMDNMAKENDELERIKGS
;
A
#
# COMPACT_ATOMS: atom_id res chain seq x y z
N MET A 1 40.64 22.11 -2.47
CA MET A 1 39.42 21.40 -2.01
C MET A 1 39.16 20.33 -3.06
N PHE A 2 39.43 19.06 -2.74
CA PHE A 2 39.31 17.97 -3.71
C PHE A 2 37.84 17.89 -4.16
N GLU A 3 37.59 18.06 -5.46
CA GLU A 3 36.27 17.81 -6.04
C GLU A 3 35.97 16.32 -5.88
N GLU A 4 35.19 16.01 -4.86
CA GLU A 4 34.63 14.68 -4.68
C GLU A 4 33.75 14.41 -5.91
N LYS A 5 34.20 13.52 -6.81
CA LYS A 5 33.40 13.10 -7.97
C LYS A 5 32.13 12.42 -7.45
N ARG A 6 31.02 13.14 -7.52
CA ARG A 6 29.71 12.64 -7.10
C ARG A 6 29.16 11.73 -8.18
N HIS A 7 28.89 10.49 -7.80
CA HIS A 7 28.23 9.51 -8.66
C HIS A 7 26.75 9.43 -8.31
N ILE A 8 25.90 9.19 -9.31
CA ILE A 8 24.49 8.88 -9.08
C ILE A 8 24.43 7.48 -8.45
N ASP A 9 23.90 7.38 -7.23
CA ASP A 9 23.75 6.09 -6.57
C ASP A 9 22.54 5.33 -7.16
N LEU A 10 22.82 4.23 -7.86
CA LEU A 10 21.81 3.37 -8.47
C LEU A 10 21.43 2.18 -7.58
N ARG A 11 21.90 2.13 -6.31
CA ARG A 11 21.48 1.13 -5.31
C ARG A 11 20.10 1.49 -4.75
N LEU A 12 19.10 1.48 -5.62
CA LEU A 12 17.70 1.74 -5.27
C LEU A 12 17.06 0.49 -4.63
N PRO A 13 15.95 0.65 -3.87
CA PRO A 13 15.17 -0.50 -3.40
C PRO A 13 14.79 -1.42 -4.57
N ARG A 14 14.82 -2.74 -4.32
CA ARG A 14 14.55 -3.78 -5.34
C ARG A 14 13.19 -4.46 -5.16
N SER A 15 12.51 -4.17 -4.07
CA SER A 15 11.18 -4.69 -3.76
C SER A 15 10.45 -3.73 -2.81
N TRP A 16 9.14 -3.93 -2.67
CA TRP A 16 8.34 -3.21 -1.68
C TRP A 16 8.84 -3.43 -0.24
N ASN A 17 9.33 -4.64 0.07
CA ASN A 17 9.77 -5.02 1.41
C ASN A 17 11.19 -4.53 1.73
N ASP A 18 11.99 -4.16 0.72
CA ASP A 18 13.29 -3.51 0.90
C ASP A 18 13.18 -1.99 1.17
N CYS A 19 11.99 -1.42 0.94
CA CYS A 19 11.75 0.00 1.13
C CYS A 19 11.64 0.35 2.62
N SER A 20 12.27 1.45 3.04
CA SER A 20 11.96 2.03 4.35
C SER A 20 10.55 2.65 4.36
N THR A 21 10.02 2.95 5.54
CA THR A 21 8.72 3.64 5.67
C THR A 21 8.69 4.98 4.92
N GLU A 22 9.80 5.72 4.87
CA GLU A 22 9.89 6.98 4.12
C GLU A 22 9.96 6.76 2.60
N ASP A 23 10.58 5.67 2.16
CA ASP A 23 10.58 5.30 0.74
C ASP A 23 9.16 4.94 0.30
N LEU A 24 8.43 4.15 1.09
CA LEU A 24 7.02 3.82 0.83
C LEU A 24 6.13 5.06 0.80
N ARG A 25 6.32 6.01 1.72
CA ARG A 25 5.63 7.31 1.68
C ARG A 25 5.96 8.09 0.42
N THR A 26 7.21 8.05 -0.02
CA THR A 26 7.63 8.71 -1.27
C THR A 26 6.95 8.07 -2.48
N VAL A 27 6.87 6.74 -2.53
CA VAL A 27 6.11 5.99 -3.54
C VAL A 27 4.65 6.41 -3.55
N ALA A 28 3.98 6.42 -2.40
CA ALA A 28 2.59 6.84 -2.27
C ALA A 28 2.35 8.27 -2.76
N ARG A 29 3.17 9.24 -2.32
CA ARG A 29 3.05 10.65 -2.76
C ARG A 29 3.22 10.81 -4.26
N VAL A 30 4.18 10.12 -4.87
CA VAL A 30 4.40 10.18 -6.33
C VAL A 30 3.22 9.58 -7.08
N LEU A 31 2.77 8.38 -6.69
CA LEU A 31 1.62 7.72 -7.31
C LEU A 31 0.36 8.60 -7.23
N MET A 32 0.08 9.15 -6.05
CA MET A 32 -1.05 10.08 -5.85
C MET A 32 -0.92 11.34 -6.71
N SER A 33 0.26 11.94 -6.78
CA SER A 33 0.48 13.14 -7.61
C SER A 33 0.36 12.85 -9.10
N CYS A 34 0.76 11.66 -9.55
CA CYS A 34 0.62 11.26 -10.95
C CYS A 34 -0.85 10.94 -11.28
N ALA A 35 -1.56 10.25 -10.37
CA ALA A 35 -2.98 9.95 -10.51
C ALA A 35 -3.84 11.22 -10.55
N SER A 36 -3.57 12.22 -9.69
CA SER A 36 -4.34 13.47 -9.67
C SER A 36 -4.15 14.35 -10.91
N LYS A 37 -3.04 14.16 -11.64
CA LYS A 37 -2.76 14.86 -12.91
C LYS A 37 -3.26 14.08 -14.14
N ALA A 38 -3.74 12.85 -13.95
CA ALA A 38 -4.27 12.06 -15.04
C ALA A 38 -5.57 12.68 -15.54
N THR A 39 -5.71 12.78 -16.86
CA THR A 39 -6.91 13.27 -17.53
C THR A 39 -7.24 12.33 -18.69
N ARG A 40 -8.42 12.51 -19.29
CA ARG A 40 -8.79 11.76 -20.51
C ARG A 40 -7.75 11.87 -21.63
N TYR A 41 -7.08 13.02 -21.75
CA TYR A 41 -6.10 13.29 -22.80
C TYR A 41 -4.65 13.00 -22.37
N LYS A 42 -4.41 12.87 -21.07
CA LYS A 42 -3.13 12.46 -20.50
C LYS A 42 -3.38 11.36 -19.46
N PRO A 43 -3.53 10.10 -19.88
CA PRO A 43 -3.81 9.00 -18.96
C PRO A 43 -2.64 8.79 -17.99
N PHE A 44 -2.93 8.12 -16.87
CA PHE A 44 -1.91 7.72 -15.90
C PHE A 44 -0.80 6.90 -16.58
N SER A 45 0.46 7.25 -16.31
CA SER A 45 1.63 6.59 -16.89
C SER A 45 2.57 6.12 -15.79
N LEU A 46 2.73 4.80 -15.67
CA LEU A 46 3.67 4.20 -14.72
C LEU A 46 5.13 4.55 -15.05
N LYS A 47 5.44 4.81 -16.32
CA LYS A 47 6.75 5.33 -16.74
C LYS A 47 7.04 6.70 -16.11
N GLU A 48 6.07 7.61 -16.08
CA GLU A 48 6.22 8.91 -15.41
C GLU A 48 6.47 8.74 -13.91
N VAL A 49 5.76 7.79 -13.27
CA VAL A 49 5.95 7.45 -11.85
C VAL A 49 7.37 6.92 -11.60
N LYS A 50 7.85 5.96 -12.40
CA LYS A 50 9.19 5.39 -12.28
C LYS A 50 10.27 6.47 -12.44
N ILE A 51 10.12 7.38 -13.41
CA ILE A 51 11.05 8.52 -13.60
C ILE A 51 11.05 9.44 -12.39
N ALA A 52 9.87 9.80 -11.85
CA ALA A 52 9.77 10.64 -10.67
C ALA A 52 10.39 9.98 -9.42
N LEU A 53 10.20 8.66 -9.25
CA LEU A 53 10.80 7.90 -8.16
C LEU A 53 12.30 7.73 -8.32
N PHE A 54 12.80 7.57 -9.55
CA PHE A 54 14.23 7.58 -9.82
C PHE A 54 14.87 8.87 -9.30
N PHE A 55 14.32 10.04 -9.62
CA PHE A 55 14.84 11.31 -9.09
C PHE A 55 14.71 11.40 -7.57
N ALA A 56 13.61 10.93 -7.00
CA ALA A 56 13.38 10.98 -5.56
C ALA A 56 14.39 10.11 -4.78
N PHE A 57 14.62 8.88 -5.21
CA PHE A 57 15.51 7.92 -4.54
C PHE A 57 16.99 8.22 -4.79
N THR A 58 17.37 8.67 -5.99
CA THR A 58 18.75 9.10 -6.27
C THR A 58 19.11 10.43 -5.60
N GLY A 59 18.15 11.09 -4.95
CA GLY A 59 18.36 12.37 -4.28
C GLY A 59 18.65 13.51 -5.25
N LEU A 60 18.15 13.42 -6.49
CA LEU A 60 18.29 14.43 -7.51
C LEU A 60 17.12 15.44 -7.47
N GLU A 61 17.41 16.67 -7.86
CA GLU A 61 16.47 17.76 -8.00
C GLU A 61 16.48 18.24 -9.45
N ILE A 62 15.29 18.34 -10.05
CA ILE A 62 15.12 18.87 -11.40
C ILE A 62 15.15 20.40 -11.30
N VAL A 63 16.12 21.01 -11.97
CA VAL A 63 16.26 22.48 -12.09
C VAL A 63 15.49 22.96 -13.32
N GLU A 64 15.64 22.26 -14.45
CA GLU A 64 14.91 22.56 -15.69
C GLU A 64 14.29 21.28 -16.27
N PRO A 65 13.01 21.32 -16.69
CA PRO A 65 12.35 20.18 -17.31
C PRO A 65 12.86 19.94 -18.72
N ILE A 66 12.54 18.76 -19.27
CA ILE A 66 12.80 18.45 -20.68
C ILE A 66 12.09 19.45 -21.60
N ASN A 67 12.80 19.88 -22.65
CA ASN A 67 12.20 20.56 -23.79
C ASN A 67 11.62 19.53 -24.79
N PRO A 68 10.29 19.40 -24.94
CA PRO A 68 9.70 18.39 -25.82
C PRO A 68 9.85 18.72 -27.32
N ARG A 69 10.37 19.90 -27.67
CA ARG A 69 10.51 20.36 -29.07
C ARG A 69 11.77 19.84 -29.75
N VAL A 70 12.70 19.25 -29.00
CA VAL A 70 13.92 18.64 -29.55
C VAL A 70 13.75 17.14 -29.68
N ASP A 71 14.53 16.53 -30.56
CA ASP A 71 14.54 15.07 -30.77
C ASP A 71 14.79 14.32 -29.46
N VAL A 72 14.14 13.17 -29.31
CA VAL A 72 14.14 12.36 -28.07
C VAL A 72 15.55 12.05 -27.57
N GLU A 73 16.51 11.80 -28.49
CA GLU A 73 17.91 11.52 -28.15
C GLU A 73 18.63 12.70 -27.48
N ARG A 74 18.17 13.92 -27.78
CA ARG A 74 18.73 15.18 -27.26
C ARG A 74 17.95 15.71 -26.07
N GLN A 75 16.87 15.05 -25.66
CA GLN A 75 16.10 15.43 -24.50
C GLN A 75 16.85 15.08 -23.21
N TYR A 76 17.03 16.07 -22.34
CA TYR A 76 17.64 15.91 -21.02
C TYR A 76 16.92 16.76 -19.98
N TYR A 77 17.06 16.37 -18.72
CA TYR A 77 16.77 17.22 -17.57
C TYR A 77 18.04 17.94 -17.14
N VAL A 78 17.93 19.20 -16.74
CA VAL A 78 19.00 19.87 -15.99
C VAL A 78 18.77 19.56 -14.52
N VAL A 79 19.72 18.89 -13.88
CA VAL A 79 19.56 18.36 -12.52
C VAL A 79 20.73 18.71 -11.63
N ARG A 80 20.51 18.61 -10.32
CA ARG A 80 21.55 18.68 -9.29
C ARG A 80 21.27 17.71 -8.15
N PHE A 81 22.29 17.38 -7.37
CA PHE A 81 22.09 16.65 -6.12
C PHE A 81 21.40 17.54 -5.07
N ARG A 82 20.41 17.00 -4.36
CA ARG A 82 19.73 17.72 -3.26
C ARG A 82 20.71 18.02 -2.14
N ASP A 83 20.78 19.29 -1.75
CA ASP A 83 21.62 19.75 -0.65
C ASP A 83 21.02 19.34 0.71
N LYS A 84 21.15 18.07 1.12
CA LYS A 84 20.67 17.61 2.43
C LYS A 84 21.63 17.96 3.59
N SER A 85 22.89 18.32 3.32
CA SER A 85 23.97 18.40 4.33
C SER A 85 24.83 19.67 4.28
N PHE A 86 24.50 20.66 3.46
CA PHE A 86 25.45 21.76 3.23
C PHE A 86 25.37 22.90 4.26
N SER A 87 26.54 23.13 4.87
CA SER A 87 26.89 24.36 5.58
C SER A 87 26.54 25.59 4.73
N TRP A 88 26.06 26.65 5.40
CA TRP A 88 25.71 27.93 4.78
C TRP A 88 26.82 28.50 3.89
N LEU A 89 28.08 28.19 4.22
CA LEU A 89 29.27 28.57 3.45
C LEU A 89 29.25 28.03 2.01
N HIS A 90 28.80 26.79 1.80
CA HIS A 90 28.72 26.21 0.46
C HIS A 90 27.60 26.85 -0.37
N ARG A 91 26.48 27.19 0.28
CA ARG A 91 25.38 27.94 -0.36
C ARG A 91 25.82 29.35 -0.75
N ALA A 92 26.54 30.04 0.12
CA ALA A 92 27.09 31.37 -0.13
C ALA A 92 28.13 31.36 -1.27
N TRP A 93 29.06 30.40 -1.26
CA TRP A 93 30.04 30.24 -2.33
C TRP A 93 29.38 29.94 -3.68
N ARG A 94 28.38 29.05 -3.72
CA ARG A 94 27.62 28.76 -4.94
C ARG A 94 26.92 30.01 -5.47
N TRP A 95 26.27 30.78 -4.60
CA TRP A 95 25.62 32.03 -5.00
C TRP A 95 26.62 33.04 -5.57
N CYS A 96 27.76 33.24 -4.92
CA CYS A 96 28.83 34.10 -5.43
C CYS A 96 29.36 33.62 -6.78
N ARG A 97 29.62 32.31 -6.93
CA ARG A 97 30.14 31.74 -8.18
C ARG A 97 29.14 31.89 -9.33
N LYS A 98 27.87 31.54 -9.11
CA LYS A 98 26.80 31.75 -10.10
C LYS A 98 26.69 33.23 -10.52
N ARG A 99 26.84 34.16 -9.59
CA ARG A 99 26.81 35.61 -9.88
C ARG A 99 28.02 36.08 -10.69
N LEU A 100 29.18 35.45 -10.51
CA LEU A 100 30.42 35.81 -11.18
C LEU A 100 30.55 35.16 -12.58
N THR A 101 30.14 33.90 -12.73
CA THR A 101 30.34 33.11 -13.97
C THR A 101 29.08 32.90 -14.79
N GLY A 102 27.90 33.23 -14.26
CA GLY A 102 26.60 32.93 -14.90
C GLY A 102 26.18 31.45 -14.83
N GLU A 103 27.14 30.54 -14.75
CA GLU A 103 26.93 29.09 -14.65
C GLU A 103 26.88 28.59 -13.20
N ASP A 104 25.98 27.64 -12.93
CA ASP A 104 25.95 26.91 -11.66
C ASP A 104 26.75 25.60 -11.81
N PRO A 105 27.95 25.47 -11.20
CA PRO A 105 28.79 24.28 -11.36
C PRO A 105 28.19 23.02 -10.71
N SER A 106 27.07 23.14 -9.99
CA SER A 106 26.39 22.01 -9.36
C SER A 106 25.32 21.37 -10.22
N VAL A 107 25.01 21.97 -11.38
CA VAL A 107 24.03 21.41 -12.31
C VAL A 107 24.72 20.59 -13.41
N PHE A 108 24.04 19.55 -13.86
CA PHE A 108 24.49 18.72 -14.98
C PHE A 108 23.28 18.20 -15.76
N ASN A 109 23.52 17.80 -17.00
CA ASN A 109 22.48 17.26 -17.87
C ASN A 109 22.35 15.76 -17.66
N LEU A 110 21.12 15.29 -17.43
CA LEU A 110 20.79 13.88 -17.39
C LEU A 110 19.84 13.54 -18.52
N TYR A 111 20.32 12.78 -19.51
CA TYR A 111 19.57 12.49 -20.72
C TYR A 111 18.45 11.50 -20.48
N LEU A 112 17.35 11.67 -21.19
CA LEU A 112 16.18 10.79 -21.07
C LEU A 112 16.53 9.34 -21.43
N TRP A 113 17.36 9.12 -22.46
CA TRP A 113 17.81 7.78 -22.83
C TRP A 113 18.66 7.11 -21.74
N GLN A 114 19.45 7.87 -20.97
CA GLN A 114 20.24 7.33 -19.85
C GLN A 114 19.30 6.83 -18.75
N ILE A 115 18.30 7.64 -18.39
CA ILE A 115 17.29 7.28 -17.40
C ILE A 115 16.51 6.04 -17.87
N SER A 116 16.04 6.03 -19.11
CA SER A 116 15.33 4.88 -19.69
C SER A 116 16.19 3.61 -19.66
N SER A 117 17.50 3.70 -19.96
CA SER A 117 18.41 2.55 -19.90
C SER A 117 18.55 1.91 -18.52
N TRP A 118 18.24 2.66 -17.45
CA TRP A 118 18.25 2.16 -16.07
C TRP A 118 16.88 1.71 -15.59
N ILE A 119 15.82 2.42 -15.98
CA ILE A 119 14.46 2.20 -15.46
C ILE A 119 13.72 1.13 -16.26
N GLU A 120 13.96 1.02 -17.56
CA GLU A 120 13.23 0.10 -18.43
C GLU A 120 13.95 -1.25 -18.51
N PRO A 121 13.20 -2.36 -18.65
CA PRO A 121 13.78 -3.67 -18.86
C PRO A 121 14.48 -3.75 -20.21
N ASP A 122 15.66 -4.38 -20.20
CA ASP A 122 16.37 -4.75 -21.42
C ASP A 122 15.77 -6.05 -21.97
N LYS A 123 15.40 -6.05 -23.26
CA LYS A 123 14.70 -7.16 -23.92
C LYS A 123 15.46 -7.59 -25.16
N ASP A 124 15.58 -8.90 -25.35
CA ASP A 124 16.05 -9.46 -26.61
C ASP A 124 15.05 -9.13 -27.73
N LEU A 125 15.52 -8.45 -28.76
CA LEU A 125 14.71 -7.99 -29.90
C LEU A 125 14.12 -9.16 -30.71
N ASN A 126 14.76 -10.33 -30.68
CA ASN A 126 14.32 -11.49 -31.45
C ASN A 126 13.31 -12.36 -30.69
N SER A 127 13.53 -12.59 -29.39
CA SER A 127 12.69 -13.48 -28.58
C SER A 127 11.68 -12.74 -27.69
N GLY A 128 11.80 -11.43 -27.53
CA GLY A 128 11.01 -10.63 -26.59
C GLY A 128 11.34 -10.93 -25.11
N ARG A 129 12.30 -11.81 -24.84
CA ARG A 129 12.68 -12.23 -23.49
C ARG A 129 13.38 -11.09 -22.76
N VAL A 130 12.99 -10.84 -21.51
CA VAL A 130 13.68 -9.89 -20.63
C VAL A 130 15.06 -10.44 -20.29
N LEU A 131 16.11 -9.71 -20.67
CA LEU A 131 17.51 -10.00 -20.37
C LEU A 131 17.93 -9.41 -19.02
N ARG A 132 17.42 -8.20 -18.72
CA ARG A 132 17.69 -7.50 -17.46
C ARG A 132 16.45 -6.70 -17.04
N ALA A 133 16.02 -6.84 -15.79
CA ALA A 133 14.98 -5.99 -15.23
C ALA A 133 15.47 -4.55 -15.04
N GLY A 134 14.57 -3.60 -15.23
CA GLY A 134 14.77 -2.20 -14.86
C GLY A 134 14.81 -2.01 -13.34
N LEU A 135 15.44 -0.92 -12.88
CA LEU A 135 15.65 -0.64 -11.45
C LEU A 135 14.36 -0.57 -10.62
N LEU A 136 13.23 -0.27 -11.25
CA LEU A 136 11.95 -0.02 -10.60
C LEU A 136 10.81 -0.92 -11.14
N ASP A 137 11.14 -2.01 -11.86
CA ASP A 137 10.15 -2.93 -12.42
C ASP A 137 9.34 -3.67 -11.35
N TRP A 138 9.83 -3.71 -10.12
CA TRP A 138 9.06 -4.22 -8.98
C TRP A 138 7.77 -3.44 -8.68
N LEU A 139 7.63 -2.20 -9.19
CA LEU A 139 6.40 -1.41 -9.08
C LEU A 139 5.28 -1.87 -10.00
N ASP A 140 5.57 -2.68 -11.02
CA ASP A 140 4.58 -3.04 -12.04
C ASP A 140 3.52 -4.01 -11.47
N CYS A 141 3.74 -4.60 -10.29
CA CYS A 141 2.82 -5.51 -9.61
C CYS A 141 2.39 -6.73 -10.45
N GLU A 142 3.10 -7.04 -11.54
CA GLU A 142 2.80 -8.16 -12.47
C GLU A 142 3.36 -9.52 -11.97
N GLY A 143 4.04 -9.57 -10.83
CA GLY A 143 4.61 -10.79 -10.24
C GLY A 143 4.46 -10.85 -8.72
N ASN A 144 5.12 -11.84 -8.07
CA ASN A 144 5.06 -12.08 -6.61
C ASN A 144 5.74 -10.99 -5.74
N ASN A 145 5.81 -9.74 -6.21
CA ASN A 145 6.48 -8.65 -5.54
C ASN A 145 5.46 -7.68 -4.95
N HIS A 146 4.98 -7.99 -3.75
CA HIS A 146 4.03 -7.17 -3.01
C HIS A 146 4.57 -6.80 -1.62
N LEU A 147 3.97 -5.80 -0.99
CA LEU A 147 4.29 -5.41 0.37
C LEU A 147 3.63 -6.38 1.37
N PHE A 148 4.44 -7.21 2.04
CA PHE A 148 3.97 -8.19 3.02
C PHE A 148 4.28 -7.79 4.46
N VAL A 149 5.34 -6.98 4.65
CA VAL A 149 5.71 -6.44 5.95
C VAL A 149 4.88 -5.19 6.23
N PHE A 150 4.19 -5.16 7.36
CA PHE A 150 3.40 -3.99 7.73
C PHE A 150 4.33 -2.79 8.04
N PRO A 151 4.16 -1.65 7.35
CA PRO A 151 5.15 -0.56 7.39
C PRO A 151 5.07 0.34 8.63
N PHE A 152 3.99 0.22 9.42
CA PHE A 152 3.71 1.05 10.58
C PHE A 152 3.56 0.21 11.85
N GLN A 153 4.64 -0.46 12.25
CA GLN A 153 4.66 -1.40 13.37
C GLN A 153 4.11 -0.80 14.66
N GLU A 154 4.47 0.43 15.00
CA GLU A 154 3.84 1.18 16.09
C GLU A 154 3.58 2.63 15.70
N ILE A 155 2.40 3.14 16.01
CA ILE A 155 2.02 4.54 15.80
C ILE A 155 1.48 5.18 17.07
N LYS A 156 1.64 6.51 17.18
CA LYS A 156 1.12 7.31 18.28
C LYS A 156 0.07 8.28 17.76
N ARG A 157 -1.19 8.08 18.16
CA ARG A 157 -2.33 8.89 17.70
C ARG A 157 -3.07 9.50 18.88
N SER A 158 -3.64 10.68 18.68
CA SER A 158 -4.57 11.29 19.63
C SER A 158 -5.83 11.70 18.90
N HIS A 159 -6.97 11.57 19.55
CA HIS A 159 -8.26 12.04 19.04
C HIS A 159 -8.63 13.44 19.58
N SER A 160 -7.77 14.03 20.41
CA SER A 160 -7.92 15.40 20.91
C SER A 160 -6.56 16.00 21.21
N TRP A 161 -6.34 17.25 20.81
CA TRP A 161 -5.09 17.98 21.04
C TRP A 161 -4.65 18.03 22.51
N TRP A 162 -5.59 17.99 23.46
CA TRP A 162 -5.32 18.00 24.90
C TRP A 162 -5.08 16.62 25.51
N ARG A 163 -5.41 15.54 24.80
CA ARG A 163 -5.28 14.17 25.32
C ARG A 163 -3.92 13.60 24.97
N ARG A 164 -3.40 12.77 25.90
CA ARG A 164 -2.16 12.01 25.65
C ARG A 164 -2.34 11.12 24.43
N LYS A 165 -1.31 11.10 23.57
CA LYS A 165 -1.26 10.17 22.44
C LYS A 165 -1.30 8.74 22.96
N ARG A 166 -2.17 7.93 22.37
CA ARG A 166 -2.23 6.50 22.59
C ARG A 166 -1.33 5.78 21.60
N VAL A 167 -0.73 4.68 22.04
CA VAL A 167 0.11 3.82 21.22
C VAL A 167 -0.73 2.70 20.63
N PHE A 168 -0.60 2.51 19.33
CA PHE A 168 -1.23 1.45 18.56
C PHE A 168 -0.14 0.62 17.88
N ARG A 169 -0.35 -0.70 17.82
CA ARG A 169 0.54 -1.65 17.16
C ARG A 169 -0.14 -2.23 15.92
N GLY A 170 0.56 -2.21 14.80
CA GLY A 170 0.10 -2.79 13.54
C GLY A 170 0.06 -4.33 13.57
N PRO A 171 -0.43 -4.95 12.49
CA PRO A 171 -0.33 -6.38 12.26
C PRO A 171 1.10 -6.91 12.29
N GLU A 172 1.26 -8.16 12.72
CA GLU A 172 2.49 -8.91 12.50
C GLU A 172 2.62 -9.31 11.02
N THR A 173 3.84 -9.71 10.63
CA THR A 173 4.13 -10.17 9.26
C THR A 173 3.17 -11.28 8.86
N LEU A 174 2.61 -11.19 7.65
CA LEU A 174 1.59 -12.12 7.14
C LEU A 174 0.33 -12.24 8.02
N MET A 175 0.04 -11.23 8.86
CA MET A 175 -1.10 -11.20 9.77
C MET A 175 -1.11 -12.35 10.80
N GLN A 176 0.06 -12.90 11.16
CA GLN A 176 0.18 -14.06 12.07
C GLN A 176 -0.55 -13.87 13.41
N ASP A 177 -0.75 -12.63 13.84
CA ASP A 177 -1.43 -12.26 15.08
C ASP A 177 -2.95 -12.09 14.94
N PHE A 178 -3.54 -12.48 13.80
CA PHE A 178 -4.98 -12.36 13.53
C PHE A 178 -5.74 -13.61 13.96
N THR A 179 -6.74 -13.39 14.79
CA THR A 179 -7.85 -14.32 14.97
C THR A 179 -8.77 -14.29 13.74
N TRP A 180 -9.54 -15.36 13.51
CA TRP A 180 -10.56 -15.41 12.47
C TRP A 180 -11.54 -14.23 12.57
N GLN A 181 -12.03 -13.92 13.77
CA GLN A 181 -12.95 -12.79 13.98
C GLN A 181 -12.38 -11.46 13.51
N ARG A 182 -11.15 -11.14 13.93
CA ARG A 182 -10.45 -9.92 13.49
C ARG A 182 -10.28 -9.88 11.98
N TYR A 183 -9.88 -10.99 11.35
CA TYR A 183 -9.77 -11.06 9.89
C TYR A 183 -11.09 -10.70 9.19
N ARG A 184 -12.21 -11.27 9.65
CA ARG A 184 -13.55 -10.94 9.10
C ARG A 184 -13.88 -9.47 9.23
N PHE A 185 -13.70 -8.90 10.42
CA PHE A 185 -13.96 -7.48 10.62
C PHE A 185 -13.07 -6.58 9.76
N VAL A 186 -11.77 -6.86 9.65
CA VAL A 186 -10.87 -6.07 8.80
C VAL A 186 -11.34 -6.12 7.34
N GLN A 187 -11.75 -7.29 6.86
CA GLN A 187 -12.27 -7.46 5.52
C GLN A 187 -13.58 -6.68 5.30
N ASP A 188 -14.55 -6.79 6.21
CA ASP A 188 -15.83 -6.06 6.15
C ASP A 188 -15.64 -4.55 6.12
N TYR A 189 -14.75 -4.02 6.98
CA TYR A 189 -14.50 -2.58 7.03
C TYR A 189 -13.70 -2.07 5.83
N MET A 190 -12.84 -2.90 5.22
CA MET A 190 -12.20 -2.54 3.95
C MET A 190 -13.24 -2.47 2.82
N GLU A 191 -14.15 -3.44 2.73
CA GLU A 191 -15.24 -3.43 1.74
C GLU A 191 -16.15 -2.21 1.93
N HIS A 192 -16.46 -1.87 3.19
CA HIS A 192 -17.19 -0.65 3.52
C HIS A 192 -16.44 0.60 3.05
N TYR A 193 -15.14 0.70 3.31
CA TYR A 193 -14.31 1.81 2.82
C TYR A 193 -14.33 1.91 1.29
N VAL A 194 -14.11 0.80 0.57
CA VAL A 194 -14.12 0.78 -0.90
C VAL A 194 -15.47 1.26 -1.44
N THR A 195 -16.58 0.86 -0.81
CA THR A 195 -17.92 1.33 -1.18
C THR A 195 -18.04 2.84 -1.00
N GLN A 196 -17.63 3.39 0.16
CA GLN A 196 -17.68 4.83 0.41
C GLN A 196 -16.77 5.63 -0.53
N GLN A 197 -15.59 5.10 -0.84
CA GLN A 197 -14.64 5.70 -1.78
C GLN A 197 -15.19 5.73 -3.21
N ASN A 198 -15.80 4.64 -3.68
CA ASN A 198 -16.39 4.57 -5.02
C ASN A 198 -17.57 5.54 -5.16
N LEU A 199 -18.41 5.65 -4.12
CA LEU A 199 -19.48 6.65 -4.08
C LEU A 199 -18.92 8.08 -4.13
N LEU A 200 -17.85 8.36 -3.38
CA LEU A 200 -17.19 9.67 -3.42
C LEU A 200 -16.65 9.99 -4.81
N LEU A 201 -15.98 9.04 -5.47
CA LEU A 201 -15.46 9.21 -6.84
C LEU A 201 -16.60 9.48 -7.84
N GLN A 202 -17.69 8.71 -7.76
CA GLN A 202 -18.87 8.95 -8.61
C GLN A 202 -19.49 10.32 -8.38
N MET A 203 -19.49 10.83 -7.15
CA MET A 203 -19.97 12.17 -6.83
C MET A 203 -19.02 13.24 -7.39
N GLN A 204 -17.71 13.04 -7.29
CA GLN A 204 -16.70 13.95 -7.87
C GLN A 204 -16.79 14.00 -9.41
N GLU A 205 -17.04 12.86 -10.05
CA GLU A 205 -17.20 12.77 -11.52
C GLU A 205 -18.45 13.51 -12.01
N LYS A 206 -19.52 13.56 -11.20
CA LYS A 206 -20.76 14.27 -11.53
C LYS A 206 -20.63 15.80 -11.44
N GLY A 207 -19.54 16.31 -10.87
CA GLY A 207 -19.23 17.74 -10.80
C GLY A 207 -20.39 18.56 -10.23
N ASP A 208 -20.79 19.60 -10.97
CA ASP A 208 -21.81 20.59 -10.58
C ASP A 208 -23.21 20.01 -10.27
N GLN A 209 -23.46 18.74 -10.58
CA GLN A 209 -24.73 18.08 -10.26
C GLN A 209 -24.84 17.67 -8.79
N VAL A 210 -23.75 17.72 -8.03
CA VAL A 210 -23.69 17.35 -6.62
C VAL A 210 -23.39 18.59 -5.79
N SER A 211 -24.18 18.82 -4.74
CA SER A 211 -23.93 19.97 -3.86
C SER A 211 -22.64 19.79 -3.06
N ASP A 212 -21.89 20.87 -2.82
CA ASP A 212 -20.68 20.86 -1.98
C ASP A 212 -20.96 20.28 -0.58
N ARG A 213 -22.18 20.49 -0.06
CA ARG A 213 -22.61 19.93 1.22
C ARG A 213 -22.67 18.40 1.18
N ASP A 214 -23.20 17.83 0.10
CA ASP A 214 -23.30 16.38 -0.07
C ASP A 214 -21.91 15.77 -0.30
N LEU A 215 -21.06 16.44 -1.07
CA LEU A 215 -19.67 16.05 -1.25
C LEU A 215 -18.92 16.01 0.08
N MET A 216 -19.02 17.08 0.88
CA MET A 216 -18.39 17.14 2.21
C MET A 216 -18.93 16.07 3.17
N LYS A 217 -20.23 15.76 3.09
CA LYS A 217 -20.83 14.67 3.89
C LYS A 217 -20.25 13.32 3.48
N GLN A 218 -20.09 13.08 2.19
CA GLN A 218 -19.51 11.84 1.67
C GLN A 218 -18.02 11.72 2.02
N GLU A 219 -17.25 12.80 1.93
CA GLU A 219 -15.84 12.81 2.38
C GLU A 219 -15.71 12.42 3.86
N LYS A 220 -16.58 12.95 4.72
CA LYS A 220 -16.62 12.57 6.15
C LYS A 220 -17.00 11.11 6.39
N ALA A 221 -17.85 10.55 5.52
CA ALA A 221 -18.22 9.14 5.56
C ALA A 221 -17.04 8.25 5.12
N THR A 222 -16.33 8.63 4.06
CA THR A 222 -15.10 7.94 3.61
C THR A 222 -14.00 7.99 4.67
N ASP A 223 -13.77 9.14 5.30
CA ASP A 223 -12.82 9.27 6.42
C ASP A 223 -13.25 8.41 7.63
N LEU A 224 -14.56 8.31 7.91
CA LEU A 224 -15.05 7.43 8.97
C LEU A 224 -14.78 5.97 8.64
N ALA A 225 -15.12 5.53 7.43
CA ALA A 225 -14.93 4.15 7.00
C ALA A 225 -13.45 3.74 7.08
N ARG A 226 -12.55 4.63 6.64
CA ARG A 226 -11.10 4.49 6.81
C ARG A 226 -10.71 4.36 8.28
N ALA A 227 -11.22 5.24 9.12
CA ALA A 227 -10.91 5.24 10.54
C ALA A 227 -11.40 3.96 11.25
N CYS A 228 -12.57 3.43 10.87
CA CYS A 228 -13.09 2.16 11.36
C CYS A 228 -12.21 0.98 10.93
N PHE A 229 -11.81 0.93 9.66
CA PHE A 229 -10.86 -0.08 9.17
C PHE A 229 -9.55 -0.05 9.98
N LEU A 230 -8.96 1.14 10.15
CA LEU A 230 -7.72 1.29 10.93
C LEU A 230 -7.91 0.90 12.40
N ALA A 231 -9.07 1.21 12.98
CA ALA A 231 -9.37 0.80 14.35
C ALA A 231 -9.42 -0.72 14.51
N VAL A 232 -9.97 -1.47 13.55
CA VAL A 232 -9.92 -2.95 13.61
C VAL A 232 -8.54 -3.50 13.28
N LEU A 233 -7.81 -2.81 12.39
CA LEU A 233 -6.50 -3.24 11.94
C LEU A 233 -5.44 -3.14 13.04
N TYR A 234 -5.47 -2.11 13.88
CA TYR A 234 -4.47 -1.91 14.92
C TYR A 234 -4.89 -2.55 16.25
N LYS A 235 -3.90 -3.02 17.03
CA LYS A 235 -4.08 -3.33 18.45
C LYS A 235 -3.78 -2.09 19.28
N ALA A 236 -4.57 -1.86 20.33
CA ALA A 236 -4.33 -0.78 21.26
C ALA A 236 -3.59 -1.30 22.48
N LYS A 237 -2.67 -0.50 23.04
CA LYS A 237 -2.09 -0.82 24.34
C LYS A 237 -3.19 -0.67 25.41
N ILE A 238 -3.54 -1.76 26.08
CA ILE A 238 -4.60 -1.83 27.10
C ILE A 238 -4.10 -2.53 28.37
N ARG A 239 -4.86 -2.37 29.47
CA ARG A 239 -4.69 -3.17 30.68
C ARG A 239 -5.50 -4.44 30.52
N VAL A 240 -4.86 -5.58 30.71
CA VAL A 240 -5.42 -6.92 30.56
C VAL A 240 -5.27 -7.64 31.88
N VAL A 241 -6.33 -8.29 32.34
CA VAL A 241 -6.26 -9.20 33.47
C VAL A 241 -5.86 -10.57 32.93
N GLU A 242 -4.72 -11.09 33.34
CA GLU A 242 -4.27 -12.41 32.91
C GLU A 242 -5.07 -13.51 33.64
N ASP A 243 -5.78 -14.36 32.90
CA ASP A 243 -6.71 -15.34 33.47
C ASP A 243 -6.08 -16.26 34.52
N LYS A 244 -4.83 -16.69 34.28
CA LYS A 244 -4.13 -17.66 35.14
C LYS A 244 -3.59 -17.04 36.43
N THR A 245 -3.11 -15.80 36.38
CA THR A 245 -2.42 -15.17 37.52
C THR A 245 -3.26 -14.08 38.19
N GLN A 246 -4.37 -13.68 37.55
CA GLN A 246 -5.22 -12.54 37.90
C GLN A 246 -4.43 -11.22 38.01
N ARG A 247 -3.23 -11.14 37.42
CA ARG A 247 -2.41 -9.94 37.41
C ARG A 247 -2.79 -9.04 36.25
N ILE A 248 -2.74 -7.73 36.50
CA ILE A 248 -2.94 -6.73 35.46
C ILE A 248 -1.63 -6.54 34.70
N ARG A 249 -1.59 -6.93 33.43
CA ARG A 249 -0.50 -6.62 32.50
C ARG A 249 -0.93 -5.53 31.52
N VAL A 250 0.03 -4.76 31.02
CA VAL A 250 -0.23 -3.77 29.96
C VAL A 250 0.34 -4.29 28.66
N ASP A 251 -0.53 -4.68 27.73
CA ASP A 251 -0.13 -5.30 26.47
C ASP A 251 -0.98 -4.80 25.28
N PHE A 252 -0.57 -5.17 24.07
CA PHE A 252 -1.30 -4.90 22.84
C PHE A 252 -2.29 -6.03 22.57
N GLU A 253 -3.57 -5.75 22.78
CA GLU A 253 -4.63 -6.73 22.58
C GLU A 253 -5.76 -6.17 21.70
N TYR A 254 -6.42 -7.10 21.03
CA TYR A 254 -7.61 -6.81 20.23
C TYR A 254 -8.85 -6.92 21.13
N GLN A 255 -9.80 -5.99 20.99
CA GLN A 255 -11.06 -5.99 21.72
C GLN A 255 -12.22 -5.86 20.74
N SER A 256 -13.36 -6.49 21.01
CA SER A 256 -14.52 -6.47 20.10
C SER A 256 -15.10 -5.05 19.90
N ASN A 257 -14.92 -4.15 20.86
CA ASN A 257 -15.36 -2.75 20.80
C ASN A 257 -14.31 -1.80 20.21
N GLN A 258 -13.24 -2.30 19.54
CA GLN A 258 -12.17 -1.48 18.98
C GLN A 258 -12.69 -0.33 18.09
N VAL A 259 -13.75 -0.56 17.31
CA VAL A 259 -14.28 0.45 16.38
C VAL A 259 -14.87 1.65 17.12
N SER A 260 -15.75 1.40 18.11
CA SER A 260 -16.36 2.49 18.88
C SER A 260 -15.33 3.28 19.66
N ASP A 261 -14.33 2.59 20.21
CA ASP A 261 -13.38 3.19 21.14
C ASP A 261 -12.22 3.89 20.41
N TYR A 262 -11.81 3.38 19.25
CA TYR A 262 -10.56 3.79 18.61
C TYR A 262 -10.70 4.43 17.24
N ALA A 263 -11.81 4.28 16.50
CA ALA A 263 -12.02 5.01 15.25
C ALA A 263 -11.78 6.53 15.38
N PRO A 264 -12.20 7.21 16.47
CA PRO A 264 -11.90 8.64 16.65
C PRO A 264 -10.40 8.99 16.62
N TYR A 265 -9.50 8.08 16.99
CA TYR A 265 -8.04 8.30 16.96
C TYR A 265 -7.48 8.27 15.54
N PHE A 266 -8.17 7.61 14.61
CA PHE A 266 -7.75 7.43 13.22
C PHE A 266 -8.43 8.40 12.25
N ARG A 267 -9.31 9.28 12.73
CA ARG A 267 -9.86 10.39 11.94
C ARG A 267 -8.76 11.27 11.35
N ASN A 268 -8.92 11.69 10.10
CA ASN A 268 -7.91 12.47 9.36
C ASN A 268 -6.54 11.74 9.36
N PHE A 269 -6.54 10.43 9.11
CA PHE A 269 -5.29 9.69 8.93
C PHE A 269 -4.57 10.21 7.67
N PRO A 270 -3.23 10.42 7.70
CA PRO A 270 -2.51 10.95 6.55
C PRO A 270 -2.76 10.12 5.30
N GLU A 271 -3.05 10.78 4.18
CA GLU A 271 -3.43 10.11 2.94
C GLU A 271 -2.27 9.25 2.40
N GLU A 272 -1.03 9.74 2.48
CA GLU A 272 0.13 8.95 2.07
C GLU A 272 0.29 7.66 2.89
N ASP A 273 0.09 7.73 4.21
CA ASP A 273 0.19 6.57 5.10
C ASP A 273 -0.97 5.60 4.84
N TRP A 274 -2.15 6.14 4.51
CA TRP A 274 -3.29 5.34 4.10
C TRP A 274 -3.01 4.54 2.82
N GLN A 275 -2.47 5.18 1.78
CA GLN A 275 -2.15 4.48 0.53
C GLN A 275 -1.09 3.39 0.76
N VAL A 276 -0.10 3.63 1.62
CA VAL A 276 0.89 2.63 2.00
C VAL A 276 0.23 1.41 2.68
N ILE A 277 -0.75 1.63 3.58
CA ILE A 277 -1.54 0.54 4.18
C ILE A 277 -2.35 -0.21 3.12
N ARG A 278 -2.88 0.48 2.10
CA ARG A 278 -3.57 -0.16 0.99
C ARG A 278 -2.66 -1.05 0.15
N PHE A 279 -1.43 -0.62 -0.16
CA PHE A 279 -0.45 -1.47 -0.85
C PHE A 279 -0.16 -2.75 -0.07
N TRP A 280 -0.02 -2.63 1.24
CA TRP A 280 0.12 -3.80 2.12
C TRP A 280 -1.12 -4.70 2.09
N TRP A 281 -2.32 -4.13 2.20
CA TRP A 281 -3.57 -4.91 2.19
C TRP A 281 -3.76 -5.65 0.86
N GLU A 282 -3.55 -4.99 -0.26
CA GLU A 282 -3.62 -5.60 -1.60
C GLU A 282 -2.60 -6.73 -1.74
N GLY A 283 -1.37 -6.50 -1.27
CA GLY A 283 -0.33 -7.53 -1.20
C GLY A 283 -0.74 -8.73 -0.36
N MET A 284 -1.36 -8.49 0.79
CA MET A 284 -1.81 -9.57 1.66
C MET A 284 -2.97 -10.36 1.08
N MET A 285 -3.87 -9.70 0.35
CA MET A 285 -4.94 -10.37 -0.37
C MET A 285 -4.40 -11.22 -1.52
N PHE A 286 -3.39 -10.74 -2.24
CA PHE A 286 -2.72 -11.55 -3.27
C PHE A 286 -2.06 -12.80 -2.68
N TYR A 287 -1.35 -12.64 -1.55
CA TYR A 287 -0.75 -13.76 -0.82
C TYR A 287 -1.80 -14.81 -0.42
N LEU A 288 -2.89 -14.39 0.22
CA LEU A 288 -3.93 -15.31 0.67
C LEU A 288 -4.68 -15.98 -0.50
N GLN A 289 -4.87 -15.28 -1.62
CA GLN A 289 -5.46 -15.87 -2.83
C GLN A 289 -4.56 -16.94 -3.46
N THR A 290 -3.24 -16.78 -3.33
CA THR A 290 -2.26 -17.73 -3.85
C THR A 290 -2.13 -18.95 -2.95
N GLU A 291 -2.09 -18.75 -1.63
CA GLU A 291 -1.96 -19.84 -0.65
C GLU A 291 -3.26 -20.65 -0.47
N TYR A 292 -4.42 -20.00 -0.50
CA TYR A 292 -5.72 -20.64 -0.26
C TYR A 292 -6.68 -20.48 -1.46
N PRO A 293 -6.29 -20.89 -2.68
CA PRO A 293 -6.97 -20.50 -3.91
C PRO A 293 -8.44 -20.95 -3.99
N ARG A 294 -8.84 -22.03 -3.31
CA ARG A 294 -10.23 -22.51 -3.32
C ARG A 294 -11.13 -21.64 -2.45
N CYS A 295 -10.58 -21.04 -1.39
CA CYS A 295 -11.30 -20.06 -0.56
C CYS A 295 -11.66 -18.79 -1.34
N PHE A 296 -10.84 -18.43 -2.33
CA PHE A 296 -10.98 -17.19 -3.10
C PHE A 296 -11.36 -17.41 -4.58
N LYS A 297 -11.72 -18.66 -4.96
CA LYS A 297 -11.98 -19.09 -6.34
C LYS A 297 -13.10 -18.25 -6.98
N ARG A 298 -12.85 -17.64 -8.14
CA ARG A 298 -13.91 -17.00 -8.94
C ARG A 298 -14.77 -18.09 -9.59
N GLN A 299 -16.03 -18.19 -9.19
CA GLN A 299 -17.00 -19.04 -9.87
C GLN A 299 -17.67 -18.22 -10.98
N ALA A 300 -17.65 -18.74 -12.20
CA ALA A 300 -18.47 -18.20 -13.29
C ALA A 300 -19.92 -18.62 -13.03
N VAL A 301 -20.70 -17.78 -12.35
CA VAL A 301 -22.13 -18.02 -12.15
C VAL A 301 -22.88 -17.25 -13.24
N LYS A 302 -23.50 -17.97 -14.18
CA LYS A 302 -24.38 -17.41 -15.23
C LYS A 302 -23.81 -16.18 -15.97
N GLY A 303 -22.58 -16.28 -16.46
CA GLY A 303 -21.97 -15.25 -17.31
C GLY A 303 -21.50 -13.99 -16.58
N GLN A 304 -21.66 -13.90 -15.25
CA GLN A 304 -21.00 -12.90 -14.43
C GLN A 304 -19.93 -13.59 -13.56
N PRO A 305 -18.66 -13.19 -13.65
CA PRO A 305 -17.64 -13.72 -12.76
C PRO A 305 -17.94 -13.23 -11.33
N LYS A 306 -18.47 -14.10 -10.47
CA LYS A 306 -18.61 -13.81 -9.04
C LYS A 306 -17.40 -14.37 -8.33
N GLN A 307 -16.62 -13.52 -7.69
CA GLN A 307 -15.54 -13.97 -6.81
C GLN A 307 -16.16 -14.61 -5.57
N ASN A 308 -15.81 -15.86 -5.26
CA ASN A 308 -16.14 -16.38 -3.93
C ASN A 308 -15.32 -15.58 -2.91
N ASN A 309 -16.02 -14.96 -1.97
CA ASN A 309 -15.43 -14.31 -0.82
C ASN A 309 -15.29 -15.38 0.29
N PRO A 310 -14.14 -15.52 0.97
CA PRO A 310 -13.99 -16.43 2.11
C PRO A 310 -15.06 -16.26 3.19
N LEU A 311 -15.63 -15.07 3.34
CA LEU A 311 -16.76 -14.81 4.23
C LEU A 311 -18.06 -15.46 3.74
N GLU A 312 -18.31 -15.44 2.43
CA GLU A 312 -19.44 -16.16 1.83
C GLU A 312 -19.23 -17.66 1.95
N LEU A 313 -18.00 -18.15 1.73
CA LEU A 313 -17.66 -19.56 1.89
C LEU A 313 -17.85 -19.99 3.34
N TYR A 314 -17.27 -19.25 4.29
CA TYR A 314 -17.44 -19.46 5.72
C TYR A 314 -18.92 -19.49 6.10
N THR A 315 -19.70 -18.47 5.74
CA THR A 315 -21.14 -18.42 6.08
C THR A 315 -21.90 -19.65 5.56
N ARG A 316 -21.54 -20.18 4.39
CA ARG A 316 -22.12 -21.40 3.83
C ARG A 316 -21.62 -22.68 4.51
N THR A 317 -20.41 -22.67 5.03
CA THR A 317 -19.75 -23.84 5.63
C THR A 317 -19.67 -23.78 7.15
N THR A 318 -20.15 -22.73 7.84
CA THR A 318 -19.94 -22.52 9.29
C THR A 318 -20.41 -23.71 10.11
N ALA A 319 -21.63 -24.20 9.86
CA ALA A 319 -22.17 -25.36 10.56
C ALA A 319 -21.32 -26.62 10.33
N THR A 320 -20.78 -26.77 9.12
CA THR A 320 -19.86 -27.85 8.78
C THR A 320 -18.50 -27.64 9.45
N MET A 321 -17.95 -26.42 9.48
CA MET A 321 -16.69 -26.12 10.16
C MET A 321 -16.79 -26.33 11.68
N GLN A 322 -17.87 -25.88 12.31
CA GLN A 322 -18.13 -26.13 13.74
C GLN A 322 -18.18 -27.63 14.01
N LYS A 323 -18.87 -28.41 13.15
CA LYS A 323 -18.93 -29.86 13.26
C LYS A 323 -17.59 -30.55 13.03
N TYR A 324 -16.79 -30.11 12.06
CA TYR A 324 -15.49 -30.71 11.72
C TYR A 324 -14.40 -30.35 12.74
N LEU A 325 -14.42 -29.12 13.26
CA LEU A 325 -13.48 -28.67 14.29
C LEU A 325 -13.89 -29.13 15.69
N GLY A 326 -15.15 -29.53 15.87
CA GLY A 326 -15.72 -29.81 17.19
C GLY A 326 -15.77 -28.58 18.09
N LEU A 327 -15.80 -27.38 17.50
CA LEU A 327 -15.74 -26.09 18.18
C LEU A 327 -17.05 -25.32 17.98
N ASP A 328 -17.42 -24.51 18.97
CA ASP A 328 -18.51 -23.56 18.82
C ASP A 328 -18.09 -22.30 18.01
N GLU A 329 -19.02 -21.40 17.71
CA GLU A 329 -18.71 -20.19 16.94
C GLU A 329 -17.69 -19.28 17.64
N THR A 330 -17.74 -19.20 18.96
CA THR A 330 -16.87 -18.34 19.78
C THR A 330 -15.44 -18.86 19.74
N GLU A 331 -15.28 -20.17 19.87
CA GLU A 331 -14.01 -20.87 19.79
C GLU A 331 -13.41 -20.75 18.39
N VAL A 332 -14.20 -20.97 17.32
CA VAL A 332 -13.74 -20.75 15.94
C VAL A 332 -13.30 -19.30 15.71
N ASN A 333 -14.03 -18.34 16.26
CA ASN A 333 -13.70 -16.91 16.15
C ASN A 333 -12.36 -16.55 16.80
N SER A 334 -11.97 -17.27 17.84
CA SER A 334 -10.69 -17.10 18.54
C SER A 334 -9.50 -17.80 17.87
N GLN A 335 -9.76 -18.74 16.95
CA GLN A 335 -8.69 -19.46 16.24
C GLN A 335 -7.89 -18.54 15.33
N PHE A 336 -6.63 -18.91 15.06
CA PHE A 336 -5.82 -18.25 14.05
C PHE A 336 -6.50 -18.33 12.68
N PHE A 337 -6.59 -17.19 12.00
CA PHE A 337 -7.34 -17.09 10.75
C PHE A 337 -6.80 -18.05 9.66
N GLN A 338 -5.49 -18.29 9.63
CA GLN A 338 -4.84 -19.21 8.69
C GLN A 338 -5.30 -20.66 8.86
N LEU A 339 -5.53 -21.11 10.10
CA LEU A 339 -6.06 -22.45 10.37
C LEU A 339 -7.46 -22.59 9.80
N VAL A 340 -8.29 -21.56 10.00
CA VAL A 340 -9.66 -21.52 9.47
C VAL A 340 -9.65 -21.51 7.94
N LEU A 341 -8.81 -20.69 7.30
CA LEU A 341 -8.64 -20.67 5.84
C LEU A 341 -8.14 -22.01 5.29
N GLN A 342 -7.14 -22.63 5.93
CA GLN A 342 -6.62 -23.94 5.51
C GLN A 342 -7.70 -25.02 5.56
N HIS A 343 -8.50 -25.03 6.63
CA HIS A 343 -9.60 -25.98 6.75
C HIS A 343 -10.67 -25.76 5.69
N MET A 344 -11.04 -24.51 5.40
CA MET A 344 -11.97 -24.20 4.31
C MET A 344 -11.43 -24.64 2.94
N ASP A 345 -10.13 -24.43 2.66
CA ASP A 345 -9.53 -24.84 1.38
C ASP A 345 -9.53 -26.36 1.24
N ASN A 346 -9.19 -27.10 2.31
CA ASN A 346 -9.22 -28.56 2.35
C ASN A 346 -10.65 -29.10 2.14
N MET A 347 -11.64 -28.53 2.84
CA MET A 347 -13.04 -28.92 2.65
C MET A 347 -13.54 -28.64 1.23
N ALA A 348 -13.17 -27.50 0.66
CA ALA A 348 -13.53 -27.17 -0.73
C ALA A 348 -12.88 -28.14 -1.72
N LYS A 349 -11.64 -28.58 -1.45
CA LYS A 349 -10.95 -29.61 -2.24
C LYS A 349 -11.67 -30.96 -2.17
N GLU A 350 -12.02 -31.41 -0.97
CA GLU A 350 -12.75 -32.68 -0.76
C GLU A 350 -14.11 -32.66 -1.47
N ASN A 351 -14.84 -31.53 -1.41
CA ASN A 351 -16.10 -31.38 -2.11
C ASN A 351 -15.93 -31.41 -3.64
N ASP A 352 -14.93 -30.68 -4.18
CA ASP A 352 -14.59 -30.70 -5.62
C ASP A 352 -14.25 -32.15 -6.08
N GLU A 353 -13.60 -32.97 -5.24
CA GLU A 353 -13.29 -34.38 -5.53
C GLU A 353 -14.53 -35.28 -5.49
N LEU A 354 -15.39 -35.12 -4.48
CA LEU A 354 -16.65 -35.87 -4.38
C LEU A 354 -17.62 -35.56 -5.53
N GLU A 355 -17.69 -34.31 -5.97
CA GLU A 355 -18.50 -33.92 -7.13
C GLU A 355 -17.98 -34.54 -8.43
N ARG A 356 -16.65 -34.62 -8.61
CA ARG A 356 -16.04 -35.32 -9.75
C ARG A 356 -16.36 -36.81 -9.76
N ILE A 357 -16.34 -37.45 -8.58
CA ILE A 357 -16.66 -38.88 -8.43
C ILE A 357 -18.15 -39.14 -8.69
N LYS A 358 -19.05 -38.24 -8.28
CA LYS A 358 -20.50 -38.37 -8.52
C LYS A 358 -20.92 -38.03 -9.95
N GLY A 359 -20.14 -37.20 -10.64
CA GLY A 359 -20.36 -36.78 -12.02
C GLY A 359 -19.65 -37.65 -13.08
N SER A 360 -18.84 -38.61 -12.64
CA SER A 360 -18.30 -39.72 -13.45
C SER A 360 -19.14 -40.96 -13.24
#